data_AF-A0AAD7B683-F1
#
_entry.id   AF-A0AAD7B683-F1
#
_cell.length_a   1.000
_cell.length_b   1.000
_cell.length_c   1.000
_cell.angle_alpha   90.00
_cell.angle_beta   90.00
_cell.angle_gamma   90.00
#
_symmetry.space_group_name_H-M   'P 1'
#
loop_
_entity.id
_entity.type
_entity.pdbx_description
1 polymer ?
#
loop_
_entity_poly.entity_id
_entity_poly.type
_entity_poly.pdbx_seq_one_letter_code
_entity_poly.pdbx_strand_id
1 'polypeptide(L)'
;NSLPDEIISEILSPALKVPDDKFADTYEISPFTEYSESPSAYLLVCKSWLRVATPLLYNIVVLRSKAQAKALGQALSKNKDLGQFIKCFRVEGGYGAPMRTILKAAPNITDLCLSFWDIFASDNTVGLCDGLASIQPRRLILRDNPMRPLHNKMIEKLVDAVAAAIPQWQQLVRRAFTSTEIGISRLLTLLYRPFFTVPTWTTL
;
A
#
# COMPACT_ATOMS: atom_id res chain seq x y z
N ASN A 1 -16.92 1.67 -35.07
CA ASN A 1 -15.52 2.14 -34.95
C ASN A 1 -15.15 2.23 -33.48
N SER A 2 -14.54 1.18 -32.92
CA SER A 2 -13.97 1.23 -31.56
C SER A 2 -12.52 1.71 -31.64
N LEU A 3 -12.16 2.69 -30.81
CA LEU A 3 -10.76 3.04 -30.59
C LEU A 3 -9.99 1.78 -30.12
N PRO A 4 -8.74 1.58 -30.57
CA PRO A 4 -7.88 0.53 -30.05
C PRO A 4 -7.66 0.67 -28.54
N ASP A 5 -7.46 -0.45 -27.85
CA ASP A 5 -7.32 -0.48 -26.39
C ASP A 5 -6.06 0.29 -25.92
N GLU A 6 -5.01 0.34 -26.74
CA GLU A 6 -3.78 1.11 -26.47
C GLU A 6 -4.07 2.61 -26.41
N ILE A 7 -4.90 3.10 -27.34
CA ILE A 7 -5.27 4.52 -27.40
C ILE A 7 -6.18 4.89 -26.22
N ILE A 8 -7.12 4.00 -25.86
CA ILE A 8 -7.95 4.18 -24.65
C ILE A 8 -7.05 4.21 -23.40
N SER A 9 -6.05 3.34 -23.33
CA SER A 9 -5.09 3.30 -22.22
C SER A 9 -4.28 4.59 -22.10
N GLU A 10 -3.79 5.13 -23.22
CA GLU A 10 -3.05 6.41 -23.25
C GLU A 10 -3.93 7.59 -22.84
N ILE A 11 -5.19 7.62 -23.30
CA ILE A 11 -6.16 8.67 -22.92
C ILE A 11 -6.47 8.63 -21.41
N LEU A 12 -6.65 7.44 -20.86
CA LEU A 12 -7.04 7.25 -19.46
C LEU A 12 -5.87 7.35 -18.48
N SER A 13 -4.65 7.10 -18.94
CA SER A 13 -3.45 7.05 -18.11
C SER A 13 -3.25 8.30 -17.24
N PRO A 14 -3.35 9.54 -17.76
CA PRO A 14 -3.17 10.75 -16.95
C PRO A 14 -4.21 10.91 -15.83
N ALA A 15 -5.42 10.37 -16.01
CA ALA A 15 -6.51 10.50 -15.05
C ALA A 15 -6.52 9.37 -14.01
N LEU A 16 -5.99 8.19 -14.36
CA LEU A 16 -6.05 6.98 -13.52
C LEU A 16 -4.71 6.60 -12.88
N LYS A 17 -3.58 7.08 -13.41
CA LYS A 17 -2.26 6.79 -12.83
C LYS A 17 -1.90 7.82 -11.78
N VAL A 18 -1.32 7.32 -10.70
CA VAL A 18 -0.70 8.13 -9.66
C VAL A 18 0.82 8.14 -9.90
N PRO A 19 1.45 9.31 -10.05
CA PRO A 19 2.92 9.42 -10.14
C PRO A 19 3.63 8.82 -8.92
N ASP A 20 4.80 8.19 -9.11
CA ASP A 20 5.54 7.52 -8.02
C ASP A 20 5.97 8.49 -6.91
N ASP A 21 6.36 9.71 -7.28
CA ASP A 21 6.70 10.79 -6.34
C ASP A 21 5.52 11.14 -5.43
N LYS A 22 4.30 11.17 -5.98
CA LYS A 22 3.07 11.40 -5.22
C LYS A 22 2.69 10.19 -4.37
N PHE A 23 2.85 8.97 -4.89
CA PHE A 23 2.58 7.75 -4.13
C PHE A 23 3.54 7.58 -2.94
N ALA A 24 4.82 7.85 -3.16
CA ALA A 24 5.88 7.77 -2.16
C ALA A 24 6.00 9.03 -1.31
N ASP A 25 5.16 10.04 -1.56
CA ASP A 25 5.18 11.31 -0.85
C ASP A 25 4.98 11.09 0.65
N THR A 26 5.87 11.68 1.43
CA THR A 26 5.92 11.48 2.87
C THR A 26 5.73 12.78 3.66
N TYR A 27 5.32 13.87 3.02
CA TYR A 27 5.02 15.13 3.70
C TYR A 27 3.81 15.01 4.63
N GLU A 28 3.62 16.01 5.51
CA GLU A 28 2.54 16.02 6.50
C GLU A 28 1.15 15.97 5.85
N ILE A 29 0.95 16.75 4.80
CA ILE A 29 -0.31 16.79 4.04
C ILE A 29 -0.18 15.81 2.88
N SER A 30 -1.07 14.81 2.86
CA SER A 30 -1.11 13.84 1.75
C SER A 30 -1.46 14.54 0.43
N PRO A 31 -0.77 14.26 -0.68
CA PRO A 31 -1.11 14.85 -1.97
C PRO A 31 -2.49 14.43 -2.49
N PHE A 32 -3.12 13.45 -1.82
CA PHE A 32 -4.45 12.95 -2.14
C PHE A 32 -5.55 13.61 -1.30
N THR A 33 -5.25 14.70 -0.56
CA THR A 33 -6.24 15.48 0.21
C THR A 33 -7.22 16.25 -0.64
N GLU A 34 -6.80 16.67 -1.83
CA GLU A 34 -7.65 17.41 -2.75
C GLU A 34 -8.61 16.45 -3.46
N TYR A 35 -9.90 16.79 -3.43
CA TYR A 35 -10.94 16.01 -4.08
C TYR A 35 -10.90 16.27 -5.59
N SER A 36 -10.32 15.35 -6.36
CA SER A 36 -10.60 15.24 -7.79
C SER A 36 -11.91 14.45 -8.01
N GLU A 37 -12.47 14.54 -9.21
CA GLU A 37 -13.58 13.66 -9.63
C GLU A 37 -13.27 12.18 -9.34
N SER A 38 -14.31 11.40 -9.04
CA SER A 38 -14.13 9.97 -8.76
C SER A 38 -13.61 9.27 -10.02
N PRO A 39 -12.42 8.65 -9.99
CA PRO A 39 -11.85 7.98 -11.16
C PRO A 39 -12.69 6.75 -11.59
N SER A 40 -13.63 6.30 -10.74
CA SER A 40 -14.60 5.28 -11.10
C SER A 40 -15.59 5.70 -12.19
N ALA A 41 -15.76 7.01 -12.43
CA ALA A 41 -16.67 7.52 -13.46
C ALA A 41 -16.24 7.05 -14.87
N TYR A 42 -14.94 6.94 -15.12
CA TYR A 42 -14.39 6.45 -16.40
C TYR A 42 -14.75 4.99 -16.69
N LEU A 43 -15.08 4.18 -15.67
CA LEU A 43 -15.51 2.80 -15.84
C LEU A 43 -16.91 2.68 -16.45
N LEU A 44 -17.72 3.74 -16.38
CA LEU A 44 -19.14 3.71 -16.73
C LEU A 44 -19.42 4.18 -18.16
N VAL A 45 -18.40 4.61 -18.91
CA VAL A 45 -18.56 5.17 -20.27
C VAL A 45 -19.00 4.09 -21.27
N CYS A 46 -18.22 3.01 -21.40
CA CYS A 46 -18.55 1.87 -22.25
C CYS A 46 -17.78 0.61 -21.82
N LYS A 47 -18.13 -0.56 -22.39
CA LYS A 47 -17.47 -1.85 -22.07
C LYS A 47 -15.97 -1.87 -22.37
N SER A 48 -15.52 -1.18 -23.42
CA SER A 48 -14.08 -1.10 -23.75
C SER A 48 -13.33 -0.28 -22.70
N TRP A 49 -13.90 0.85 -22.28
CA TRP A 49 -13.34 1.68 -21.23
C TRP A 49 -13.31 0.93 -19.91
N LEU A 50 -14.39 0.25 -19.52
CA LEU A 50 -14.39 -0.61 -18.34
C LEU A 50 -13.24 -1.63 -18.37
N ARG A 51 -13.05 -2.34 -19.49
CA ARG A 51 -12.00 -3.35 -19.65
C ARG A 51 -10.59 -2.76 -19.51
N VAL A 52 -10.31 -1.64 -20.17
CA VAL A 52 -8.97 -1.00 -20.18
C VAL A 52 -8.69 -0.22 -18.89
N ALA A 53 -9.70 0.47 -18.35
CA ALA A 53 -9.56 1.30 -17.16
C ALA A 53 -9.45 0.49 -15.87
N THR A 54 -10.10 -0.68 -15.78
CA THR A 54 -10.09 -1.52 -14.56
C THR A 54 -8.66 -1.84 -14.06
N PRO A 55 -7.75 -2.40 -14.88
CA PRO A 55 -6.39 -2.68 -14.41
C PRO A 55 -5.62 -1.41 -14.05
N LEU A 56 -5.87 -0.27 -14.74
CA LEU A 56 -5.23 1.00 -14.43
C LEU A 56 -5.69 1.58 -13.09
N LEU A 57 -7.01 1.58 -12.85
CA LEU A 57 -7.62 2.10 -11.62
C LEU A 57 -7.20 1.29 -10.39
N TYR A 58 -7.18 -0.04 -10.49
CA TYR A 58 -6.79 -0.90 -9.37
C TYR A 58 -5.27 -0.97 -9.19
N ASN A 59 -4.47 -0.45 -10.12
CA ASN A 59 -3.02 -0.57 -10.04
C ASN A 59 -2.43 0.08 -8.79
N ILE A 60 -2.93 1.27 -8.45
CA ILE A 60 -2.49 2.05 -7.31
C ILE A 60 -3.72 2.35 -6.45
N VAL A 61 -3.74 1.78 -5.25
CA VAL A 61 -4.85 1.94 -4.30
C VAL A 61 -4.38 2.75 -3.11
N VAL A 62 -5.06 3.86 -2.86
CA VAL A 62 -4.83 4.73 -1.69
C VAL A 62 -6.09 4.73 -0.82
N LEU A 63 -5.98 4.23 0.41
CA LEU A 63 -7.08 4.17 1.37
C LEU A 63 -6.95 5.30 2.40
N ARG A 64 -7.93 6.20 2.40
CA ARG A 64 -8.02 7.39 3.27
C ARG A 64 -9.29 7.43 4.14
N SER A 65 -10.12 6.38 4.07
CA SER A 65 -11.31 6.25 4.90
C SER A 65 -11.77 4.81 5.12
N LYS A 66 -12.50 4.58 6.22
CA LYS A 66 -13.16 3.30 6.55
C LYS A 66 -14.15 2.87 5.45
N ALA A 67 -14.84 3.82 4.84
CA ALA A 67 -15.81 3.56 3.77
C ALA A 67 -15.10 2.99 2.52
N GLN A 68 -13.97 3.58 2.11
CA GLN A 68 -13.16 3.08 1.00
C GLN A 68 -12.64 1.66 1.28
N ALA A 69 -12.08 1.42 2.47
CA ALA A 69 -11.59 0.10 2.84
C ALA A 69 -12.70 -0.96 2.82
N LYS A 70 -13.89 -0.63 3.34
CA LYS A 70 -15.05 -1.52 3.31
C LYS A 70 -15.51 -1.81 1.88
N ALA A 71 -15.64 -0.76 1.05
CA ALA A 71 -16.06 -0.90 -0.35
C ALA A 71 -15.07 -1.76 -1.15
N LEU A 72 -13.76 -1.52 -1.00
CA LEU A 72 -12.73 -2.30 -1.66
C LEU A 72 -12.73 -3.76 -1.18
N GLY A 73 -12.79 -3.99 0.13
CA GLY A 73 -12.87 -5.35 0.68
C GLY A 73 -14.09 -6.11 0.14
N GLN A 74 -15.24 -5.45 -0.01
CA GLN A 74 -16.43 -6.04 -0.62
C GLN A 74 -16.25 -6.32 -2.11
N ALA A 75 -15.64 -5.40 -2.86
CA ALA A 75 -15.37 -5.57 -4.29
C ALA A 75 -14.44 -6.78 -4.54
N LEU A 76 -13.34 -6.87 -3.79
CA LEU A 76 -12.38 -7.96 -3.87
C LEU A 76 -12.94 -9.30 -3.38
N SER A 77 -13.89 -9.28 -2.44
CA SER A 77 -14.58 -10.51 -2.02
C SER A 77 -15.49 -11.06 -3.11
N LYS A 78 -16.11 -10.18 -3.90
CA LYS A 78 -16.99 -10.56 -5.01
C LYS A 78 -16.21 -10.95 -6.26
N ASN A 79 -15.09 -10.28 -6.52
CA ASN A 79 -14.23 -10.56 -7.65
C ASN A 79 -12.76 -10.50 -7.21
N LYS A 80 -12.16 -11.68 -7.03
CA LYS A 80 -10.77 -11.82 -6.57
C LYS A 80 -9.76 -11.40 -7.64
N ASP A 81 -10.13 -11.45 -8.92
CA ASP A 81 -9.22 -11.11 -10.03
C ASP A 81 -8.84 -9.63 -10.00
N LEU A 82 -9.72 -8.78 -9.47
CA LEU A 82 -9.43 -7.35 -9.28
C LEU A 82 -8.23 -7.12 -8.35
N GLY A 83 -8.03 -8.01 -7.36
CA GLY A 83 -6.91 -7.91 -6.43
C GLY A 83 -5.56 -8.20 -7.09
N GLN A 84 -5.54 -8.94 -8.21
CA GLN A 84 -4.31 -9.24 -8.95
C GLN A 84 -3.72 -8.01 -9.64
N PHE A 85 -4.54 -6.98 -9.90
CA PHE A 85 -4.08 -5.73 -10.52
C PHE A 85 -3.40 -4.78 -9.54
N ILE A 86 -3.63 -4.96 -8.23
CA ILE A 86 -3.09 -4.09 -7.18
C ILE A 86 -1.59 -4.34 -7.03
N LYS A 87 -0.78 -3.34 -7.40
CA LYS A 87 0.69 -3.36 -7.26
C LYS A 87 1.17 -2.38 -6.20
N CYS A 88 0.59 -1.19 -6.14
CA CYS A 88 0.94 -0.18 -5.16
C CYS A 88 -0.22 0.02 -4.18
N PHE A 89 0.06 -0.14 -2.89
CA PHE A 89 -0.95 -0.08 -1.84
C PHE A 89 -0.52 0.92 -0.76
N ARG A 90 -1.29 2.00 -0.59
CA ARG A 90 -1.06 3.03 0.42
C ARG A 90 -2.22 3.08 1.40
N VAL A 91 -1.88 3.04 2.68
CA VAL A 91 -2.85 3.07 3.78
C VAL A 91 -2.57 4.26 4.67
N GLU A 92 -3.54 5.17 4.77
CA GLU A 92 -3.51 6.36 5.60
C GLU A 92 -4.52 6.21 6.75
N GLY A 93 -4.33 5.21 7.62
CA GLY A 93 -5.18 4.99 8.80
C GLY A 93 -5.45 3.53 9.15
N GLY A 94 -6.17 3.29 10.25
CA GLY A 94 -6.49 1.94 10.75
C GLY A 94 -7.93 1.51 10.48
N TYR A 95 -8.16 0.78 9.38
CA TYR A 95 -9.50 0.47 8.87
C TYR A 95 -10.10 -0.87 9.30
N GLY A 96 -9.45 -1.61 10.19
CA GLY A 96 -9.97 -2.83 10.81
C GLY A 96 -10.03 -4.03 9.88
N ALA A 97 -11.05 -4.89 10.08
CA ALA A 97 -11.18 -6.19 9.44
C ALA A 97 -11.10 -6.21 7.90
N PRO A 98 -11.65 -5.22 7.14
CA PRO A 98 -11.54 -5.19 5.68
C PRO A 98 -10.09 -5.27 5.17
N MET A 99 -9.12 -4.74 5.92
CA MET A 99 -7.70 -4.77 5.53
C MET A 99 -7.16 -6.18 5.36
N ARG A 100 -7.60 -7.12 6.19
CA ARG A 100 -7.19 -8.53 6.09
C ARG A 100 -7.66 -9.15 4.79
N THR A 101 -8.90 -8.86 4.40
CA THR A 101 -9.50 -9.32 3.15
C THR A 101 -8.77 -8.75 1.95
N ILE A 102 -8.46 -7.45 1.98
CA ILE A 102 -7.77 -6.75 0.89
C ILE A 102 -6.37 -7.33 0.68
N LEU A 103 -5.57 -7.44 1.74
CA LEU A 103 -4.21 -7.96 1.64
C LEU A 103 -4.16 -9.42 1.19
N LYS A 104 -5.12 -10.26 1.62
CA LYS A 104 -5.23 -11.63 1.13
C LYS A 104 -5.64 -11.73 -0.34
N ALA A 105 -6.44 -10.80 -0.82
CA ALA A 105 -6.89 -10.77 -2.21
C ALA A 105 -5.87 -10.14 -3.16
N ALA A 106 -4.85 -9.45 -2.64
CA ALA A 106 -3.86 -8.69 -3.41
C ALA A 106 -2.43 -9.24 -3.22
N PRO A 107 -2.13 -10.46 -3.71
CA PRO A 107 -0.81 -11.07 -3.53
C PRO A 107 0.30 -10.35 -4.32
N ASN A 108 -0.05 -9.57 -5.34
CA ASN A 108 0.88 -8.90 -6.25
C ASN A 108 1.32 -7.52 -5.78
N ILE A 109 1.04 -7.15 -4.52
CA ILE A 109 1.50 -5.87 -3.96
C ILE A 109 3.03 -5.85 -3.94
N THR A 110 3.61 -4.97 -4.76
CA THR A 110 5.05 -4.70 -4.83
C THR A 110 5.46 -3.51 -3.99
N ASP A 111 4.58 -2.52 -3.83
CA ASP A 111 4.90 -1.26 -3.16
C ASP A 111 3.89 -1.02 -2.04
N LEU A 112 4.36 -1.06 -0.80
CA LEU A 112 3.53 -0.85 0.39
C LEU A 112 3.91 0.47 1.07
N CYS A 113 2.94 1.36 1.23
CA CYS A 113 3.07 2.59 1.99
C CYS A 113 2.13 2.59 3.21
N LEU A 114 2.70 2.69 4.42
CA LEU A 114 1.93 2.76 5.66
C LEU A 114 2.16 4.10 6.34
N SER A 115 1.07 4.77 6.72
CA SER A 115 1.13 6.04 7.45
C SER A 115 0.68 5.85 8.89
N PHE A 116 1.63 5.91 9.82
CA PHE A 116 1.35 5.68 11.23
C PHE A 116 0.63 6.86 11.88
N TRP A 117 0.90 8.08 11.41
CA TRP A 117 0.26 9.28 11.93
C TRP A 117 -1.25 9.35 11.71
N ASP A 118 -1.73 8.76 10.61
CA ASP A 118 -3.14 8.76 10.25
C ASP A 118 -3.96 7.72 11.05
N ILE A 119 -3.33 7.03 12.02
CA ILE A 119 -3.96 6.02 12.88
C ILE A 119 -4.35 6.65 14.22
N PHE A 120 -5.65 6.90 14.38
CA PHE A 120 -6.19 7.49 15.60
C PHE A 120 -6.41 6.45 16.70
N ALA A 121 -6.63 6.90 17.94
CA ALA A 121 -6.87 6.00 19.08
C ALA A 121 -8.12 5.12 18.91
N SER A 122 -9.11 5.59 18.15
CA SER A 122 -10.34 4.86 17.82
C SER A 122 -10.20 3.87 16.66
N ASP A 123 -9.03 3.83 16.02
CA ASP A 123 -8.81 3.00 14.85
C ASP A 123 -8.36 1.58 15.19
N ASN A 124 -8.56 0.67 14.25
CA ASN A 124 -8.26 -0.73 14.43
C ASN A 124 -7.26 -1.19 13.35
N THR A 125 -6.07 -1.61 13.78
CA THR A 125 -4.99 -2.10 12.90
C THR A 125 -4.91 -3.62 12.83
N VAL A 126 -5.75 -4.37 13.56
CA VAL A 126 -5.68 -5.84 13.65
C VAL A 126 -5.75 -6.50 12.28
N GLY A 127 -6.68 -6.06 11.43
CA GLY A 127 -6.81 -6.61 10.08
C GLY A 127 -5.60 -6.33 9.19
N LEU A 128 -4.89 -5.21 9.44
CA LEU A 128 -3.65 -4.90 8.75
C LEU A 128 -2.54 -5.85 9.23
N CYS A 129 -2.34 -5.97 10.54
CA CYS A 129 -1.36 -6.88 11.14
C CYS A 129 -1.53 -8.32 10.64
N ASP A 130 -2.76 -8.84 10.64
CA ASP A 130 -3.08 -10.20 10.19
C ASP A 130 -2.84 -10.43 8.68
N GLY A 131 -2.89 -9.36 7.88
CA GLY A 131 -2.77 -9.44 6.43
C GLY A 131 -1.34 -9.32 5.92
N LEU A 132 -0.41 -8.74 6.70
CA LEU A 132 0.96 -8.48 6.27
C LEU A 132 1.74 -9.73 5.84
N ALA A 133 1.44 -10.88 6.44
CA ALA A 133 2.03 -12.17 6.07
C ALA A 133 1.55 -12.71 4.71
N SER A 134 0.47 -12.15 4.13
CA SER A 134 -0.10 -12.60 2.86
C SER A 134 0.50 -11.90 1.63
N ILE A 135 1.41 -10.94 1.84
CA ILE A 135 2.03 -10.14 0.77
C ILE A 135 3.55 -10.25 0.80
N GLN A 136 4.19 -9.94 -0.33
CA GLN A 136 5.65 -9.92 -0.46
C GLN A 136 6.11 -8.64 -1.19
N PRO A 137 6.01 -7.47 -0.53
CA PRO A 137 6.39 -6.21 -1.15
C PRO A 137 7.88 -6.16 -1.46
N ARG A 138 8.20 -5.46 -2.55
CA ARG A 138 9.55 -5.10 -2.99
C ARG A 138 10.01 -3.76 -2.44
N ARG A 139 9.07 -2.86 -2.19
CA ARG A 139 9.32 -1.54 -1.61
C ARG A 139 8.41 -1.33 -0.41
N LEU A 140 9.02 -0.97 0.72
CA LEU A 140 8.31 -0.54 1.92
C LEU A 140 8.59 0.94 2.18
N ILE A 141 7.51 1.72 2.34
CA ILE A 141 7.54 3.13 2.67
C ILE A 141 6.78 3.30 3.99
N LEU A 142 7.44 3.81 5.01
CA LEU A 142 6.79 4.12 6.29
C LEU A 142 6.79 5.62 6.52
N ARG A 143 5.59 6.17 6.67
CA ARG A 143 5.35 7.57 7.03
C ARG A 143 5.12 7.67 8.53
N ASP A 144 5.94 8.51 9.14
CA ASP A 144 5.89 8.89 10.54
C ASP A 144 6.15 10.39 10.65
N ASN A 145 5.69 10.99 11.74
CA ASN A 145 5.90 12.41 12.02
C ASN A 145 6.64 12.54 13.36
N PRO A 146 7.91 13.01 13.34
CA PRO A 146 8.75 13.07 14.52
C PRO A 146 8.21 14.02 15.60
N MET A 147 7.27 14.91 15.26
CA MET A 147 6.71 15.92 16.16
C MET A 147 5.50 15.44 16.99
N ARG A 148 4.87 14.30 16.70
CA ARG A 148 4.00 13.63 17.69
C ARG A 148 4.44 12.20 17.92
N PRO A 149 4.97 11.89 19.11
CA PRO A 149 5.42 10.56 19.42
C PRO A 149 4.25 9.56 19.42
N LEU A 150 4.48 8.42 18.76
CA LEU A 150 3.53 7.33 18.57
C LEU A 150 3.21 6.60 19.89
N HIS A 151 2.33 7.16 20.72
CA HIS A 151 1.91 6.56 22.01
C HIS A 151 0.64 5.68 21.91
N ASN A 152 0.26 5.27 20.69
CA ASN A 152 -0.93 4.47 20.47
C ASN A 152 -0.57 2.99 20.44
N LYS A 153 -1.14 2.20 21.36
CA LYS A 153 -0.96 0.73 21.43
C LYS A 153 -1.26 0.03 20.09
N MET A 154 -2.17 0.57 19.28
CA MET A 154 -2.51 0.02 17.97
C MET A 154 -1.41 0.27 16.93
N ILE A 155 -0.68 1.37 17.07
CA ILE A 155 0.50 1.67 16.25
C ILE A 155 1.66 0.80 16.69
N GLU A 156 1.93 0.66 17.99
CA GLU A 156 2.97 -0.25 18.51
C GLU A 156 2.78 -1.68 18.00
N LYS A 157 1.55 -2.21 18.10
CA LYS A 157 1.20 -3.53 17.55
C LYS A 157 1.43 -3.63 16.05
N LEU A 158 1.16 -2.57 15.31
CA LEU A 158 1.39 -2.56 13.86
C LEU A 158 2.89 -2.51 13.55
N VAL A 159 3.66 -1.72 14.29
CA VAL A 159 5.12 -1.67 14.19
C VAL A 159 5.72 -3.05 14.47
N ASP A 160 5.29 -3.73 15.53
CA ASP A 160 5.73 -5.08 15.86
C ASP A 160 5.33 -6.10 14.76
N ALA A 161 4.12 -5.98 14.20
CA ALA A 161 3.68 -6.84 13.10
C ALA A 161 4.49 -6.63 11.82
N VAL A 162 4.79 -5.37 11.47
CA VAL A 162 5.67 -5.04 10.34
C VAL A 162 7.09 -5.56 10.59
N ALA A 163 7.61 -5.40 11.82
CA ALA A 163 8.92 -5.90 12.23
C ALA A 163 9.02 -7.42 12.06
N ALA A 164 7.97 -8.16 12.43
CA ALA A 164 7.90 -9.60 12.29
C ALA A 164 7.72 -10.06 10.83
N ALA A 165 7.08 -9.25 9.98
CA ALA A 165 6.85 -9.56 8.57
C ALA A 165 8.08 -9.28 7.68
N ILE A 166 8.88 -8.26 7.99
CA ILE A 166 10.06 -7.87 7.19
C ILE A 166 11.01 -9.06 6.89
N PRO A 167 11.39 -9.91 7.86
CA PRO A 167 12.24 -11.07 7.59
C PRO A 167 11.62 -12.10 6.62
N GLN A 168 10.30 -12.12 6.48
CA GLN A 168 9.58 -13.06 5.61
C GLN A 168 9.48 -12.53 4.17
N TRP A 169 9.65 -11.22 3.96
CA TRP A 169 9.56 -10.57 2.65
C TRP A 169 10.86 -10.71 1.87
N GLN A 170 11.03 -11.86 1.21
CA GLN A 170 12.23 -12.22 0.45
C GLN A 170 12.52 -11.26 -0.72
N GLN A 171 11.50 -10.58 -1.25
CA GLN A 171 11.64 -9.67 -2.39
C GLN A 171 11.91 -8.22 -2.00
N LEU A 172 12.03 -7.89 -0.71
CA LEU A 172 12.16 -6.51 -0.25
C LEU A 172 13.53 -5.92 -0.61
N VAL A 173 13.55 -5.00 -1.59
CA VAL A 173 14.78 -4.35 -2.09
C VAL A 173 14.92 -2.91 -1.57
N ARG A 174 13.80 -2.17 -1.47
CA ARG A 174 13.83 -0.73 -1.14
C ARG A 174 13.06 -0.42 0.13
N ARG A 175 13.66 0.43 0.94
CA ARG A 175 13.19 0.82 2.27
C ARG A 175 13.30 2.35 2.35
N ALA A 176 12.19 3.06 2.48
CA ALA A 176 12.15 4.52 2.56
C ALA A 176 11.44 4.97 3.84
N PHE A 177 12.06 5.91 4.57
CA PHE A 177 11.59 6.38 5.88
C PHE A 177 11.74 7.89 5.99
N THR A 178 10.83 8.54 6.72
CA THR A 178 10.96 9.95 7.11
C THR A 178 11.44 10.20 8.52
N SER A 179 11.54 9.16 9.36
CA SER A 179 11.79 9.34 10.79
C SER A 179 13.28 9.33 11.13
N THR A 180 13.70 10.32 11.91
CA THR A 180 15.03 10.40 12.57
C THR A 180 15.01 9.96 14.04
N GLU A 181 13.86 9.73 14.70
CA GLU A 181 13.86 9.35 16.12
C GLU A 181 12.71 8.43 16.62
N ILE A 182 13.13 7.50 17.50
CA ILE A 182 12.45 6.71 18.55
C ILE A 182 11.26 5.81 18.16
N GLY A 183 10.24 6.24 17.41
CA GLY A 183 9.03 5.42 17.18
C GLY A 183 9.24 4.21 16.24
N ILE A 184 9.98 4.41 15.15
CA ILE A 184 10.37 3.39 14.17
C ILE A 184 11.76 2.83 14.46
N SER A 185 12.46 3.30 15.50
CA SER A 185 13.84 2.90 15.83
C SER A 185 14.06 1.39 15.84
N ARG A 186 13.09 0.62 16.37
CA ARG A 186 13.08 -0.85 16.34
C ARG A 186 13.07 -1.43 14.93
N LEU A 187 12.27 -0.84 14.04
CA LEU A 187 12.26 -1.19 12.63
C LEU A 187 13.58 -0.80 11.98
N LEU A 188 14.14 0.39 12.29
CA LEU A 188 15.44 0.81 11.77
C LEU A 188 16.52 -0.24 12.08
N THR A 189 16.57 -0.81 13.28
CA THR A 189 17.54 -1.88 13.63
C THR A 189 17.39 -3.14 12.75
N LEU A 190 16.17 -3.54 12.42
CA LEU A 190 15.91 -4.67 11.50
C LEU A 190 16.21 -4.30 10.05
N LEU A 191 16.06 -3.02 9.71
CA LEU A 191 16.15 -2.51 8.35
C LEU A 191 17.58 -2.09 7.95
N TYR A 192 18.45 -1.79 8.92
CA TYR A 192 19.88 -1.48 8.74
C TYR A 192 20.80 -2.71 8.86
N ARG A 193 20.27 -3.92 9.10
CA ARG A 193 21.09 -5.13 8.95
C ARG A 193 21.45 -5.30 7.46
N PRO A 194 22.74 -5.21 7.07
CA PRO A 194 23.14 -5.66 5.75
C PRO A 194 22.80 -7.16 5.62
N PHE A 195 22.17 -7.55 4.52
CA PHE A 195 22.06 -8.96 4.14
C PHE A 195 23.47 -9.48 3.81
N PHE A 196 24.30 -9.75 4.83
CA PHE A 196 25.49 -10.57 4.65
C PHE A 196 25.07 -12.03 4.74
N THR A 197 24.63 -12.58 3.62
CA THR A 197 24.97 -13.96 3.28
C THR A 197 26.01 -13.88 2.18
N VAL A 198 27.29 -13.78 2.58
CA VAL A 198 28.38 -14.14 1.67
C VAL A 198 28.30 -15.66 1.55
N PRO A 199 28.13 -16.24 0.34
CA PRO A 199 28.36 -17.66 0.18
C PRO A 199 29.85 -17.87 0.45
N THR A 200 30.17 -18.61 1.50
CA THR A 200 31.51 -19.17 1.66
C THR A 200 31.75 -20.10 0.48
N TRP A 201 32.47 -19.62 -0.53
CA TRP A 201 33.12 -20.49 -1.49
C TRP A 201 34.16 -21.29 -0.72
N THR A 202 33.83 -22.53 -0.37
CA THR A 202 34.84 -23.55 -0.10
C THR A 202 35.61 -23.76 -1.40
N THR A 203 36.78 -23.15 -1.49
CA THR A 203 37.81 -23.49 -2.46
C THR A 203 38.23 -24.94 -2.29
N LEU A 204 38.42 -25.57 -3.46
CA LEU A 204 39.00 -26.88 -3.74
C LEU A 204 40.25 -27.21 -2.90
#